data_AF-A0A7C5CS46-F1
#
_entry.id   AF-A0A7C5CS46-F1
#
_cell.length_a   1.000
_cell.length_b   1.000
_cell.length_c   1.000
_cell.angle_alpha   90.00
_cell.angle_beta   90.00
_cell.angle_gamma   90.00
#
_symmetry.space_group_name_H-M   'P 1'
#
loop_
_entity.id
_entity.type
_entity.pdbx_description
1 polymer ?
#
loop_
_entity_poly.entity_id
_entity_poly.type
_entity_poly.pdbx_seq_one_letter_code
_entity_poly.pdbx_strand_id
1 'polypeptide(L)' 'FKTNPFLRTHLPEVIMKAEEVAGRETRTSDEVFAVLRVWKDTEYD' A
#
# COMPACT_ATOMS: atom_id res chain seq x y z
N PHE A 1 -11.88 3.51 -10.14
CA PHE A 1 -11.10 3.66 -8.90
C PHE A 1 -10.87 5.15 -8.60
N LYS A 2 -11.78 5.80 -7.87
CA LYS A 2 -11.79 7.28 -7.63
C LYS A 2 -11.53 7.63 -6.16
N THR A 3 -10.62 6.93 -5.49
CA THR A 3 -10.27 7.20 -4.09
C THR A 3 -8.78 7.00 -3.92
N ASN A 4 -8.07 8.08 -3.60
CA ASN A 4 -6.61 8.14 -3.51
C ASN A 4 -6.09 7.20 -2.39
N PRO A 5 -5.37 6.11 -2.73
CA PRO A 5 -4.91 5.13 -1.74
C PRO A 5 -3.79 5.68 -0.83
N PHE A 6 -3.10 6.75 -1.23
CA PHE A 6 -2.01 7.35 -0.45
C PHE A 6 -2.48 8.03 0.84
N LEU A 7 -3.76 8.41 0.92
CA LEU A 7 -4.33 9.06 2.12
C LEU A 7 -4.91 8.05 3.12
N ARG A 8 -4.79 6.74 2.87
CA ARG A 8 -5.46 5.69 3.67
C ARG A 8 -4.49 4.66 4.26
N THR A 9 -3.22 5.00 4.43
CA THR A 9 -2.17 4.11 5.00
C THR A 9 -2.46 3.61 6.43
N HIS A 10 -3.43 4.22 7.11
CA HIS A 10 -3.90 3.89 8.45
C HIS A 10 -5.18 3.03 8.45
N LEU A 11 -5.80 2.79 7.29
CA LEU A 11 -6.93 1.87 7.21
C LEU A 11 -6.44 0.41 7.19
N PRO A 12 -7.06 -0.48 7.98
CA PRO A 12 -6.64 -1.88 8.05
C PRO A 12 -6.72 -2.58 6.68
N GLU A 13 -7.69 -2.23 5.83
CA GLU A 13 -7.82 -2.76 4.46
C GLU A 13 -6.60 -2.41 3.58
N VAL A 14 -6.04 -1.21 3.75
CA VAL A 14 -4.88 -0.74 2.98
C VAL A 14 -3.59 -1.38 3.49
N ILE A 15 -3.47 -1.56 4.81
CA ILE A 15 -2.36 -2.28 5.42
C ILE A 15 -2.37 -3.73 4.93
N MET A 16 -3.51 -4.43 5.02
CA MET A 16 -3.63 -5.80 4.51
C MET A 16 -3.24 -5.90 3.04
N LYS A 17 -3.65 -4.93 2.22
CA LYS A 17 -3.28 -4.94 0.79
C LYS A 17 -1.79 -4.68 0.58
N ALA A 18 -1.18 -3.79 1.36
CA ALA A 18 0.25 -3.57 1.33
C ALA A 18 1.02 -4.82 1.78
N GLU A 19 0.58 -5.51 2.83
CA GLU A 19 1.21 -6.76 3.28
C GLU A 19 1.09 -7.88 2.25
N GLU A 20 -0.07 -8.01 1.60
CA GLU A 20 -0.30 -8.97 0.51
C GLU A 20 0.65 -8.72 -0.66
N VAL A 21 0.81 -7.46 -1.07
CA VAL A 21 1.72 -7.08 -2.16
C VAL A 21 3.19 -7.21 -1.75
N ALA A 22 3.53 -6.88 -0.51
CA ALA A 22 4.89 -6.97 0.00
C ALA A 22 5.32 -8.42 0.32
N GLY A 23 4.36 -9.34 0.51
CA GLY A 23 4.60 -10.70 1.00
C GLY A 23 5.18 -10.74 2.42
N ARG A 24 5.07 -9.65 3.19
CA ARG A 24 5.59 -9.50 4.55
C ARG A 24 4.72 -8.53 5.35
N GLU A 25 4.72 -8.68 6.67
CA GLU A 25 4.08 -7.72 7.57
C GLU A 25 4.73 -6.33 7.43
N THR A 26 3.89 -5.30 7.33
CA THR A 26 4.31 -3.90 7.28
C THR A 26 4.08 -3.28 8.64
N ARG A 27 5.16 -3.07 9.39
CA ARG A 27 5.07 -2.67 10.81
C ARG A 27 4.92 -1.17 11.00
N THR A 28 5.15 -0.41 9.95
CA THR A 28 5.18 1.06 9.98
C THR A 28 4.44 1.64 8.79
N SER A 29 3.89 2.84 8.99
CA SER A 29 3.18 3.58 7.93
C SER A 29 4.09 3.90 6.73
N ASP A 30 5.40 4.05 6.95
CA ASP A 30 6.39 4.26 5.91
C ASP A 30 6.57 3.04 5.02
N GLU A 31 6.58 1.83 5.59
CA GLU A 31 6.62 0.58 4.83
C GLU A 31 5.36 0.40 3.98
N VAL A 32 4.18 0.67 4.56
CA VAL A 32 2.90 0.65 3.83
C VAL A 32 2.95 1.62 2.65
N PHE A 33 3.47 2.84 2.86
CA PHE A 33 3.58 3.84 1.79
C PHE A 33 4.54 3.41 0.68
N ALA A 34 5.71 2.88 1.04
CA ALA A 34 6.70 2.41 0.08
C ALA A 34 6.15 1.27 -0.81
N VAL A 35 5.45 0.31 -0.21
CA VAL A 35 4.83 -0.80 -0.95
C VAL A 35 3.72 -0.30 -1.87
N LEU A 36 2.86 0.60 -1.40
CA LEU A 36 1.82 1.19 -2.23
C LEU A 36 2.38 2.00 -3.41
N ARG A 37 3.52 2.68 -3.21
CA ARG A 37 4.22 3.39 -4.29
C ARG A 37 4.75 2.42 -5.34
N VAL A 38 5.42 1.34 -4.92
CA VAL A 38 5.91 0.30 -5.84
C VAL A 38 4.76 -0.33 -6.61
N TRP A 39 3.69 -0.74 -5.91
CA TRP A 39 2.51 -1.34 -6.52
C TRP A 39 1.89 -0.44 -7.59
N LYS A 40 1.68 0.84 -7.25
CA LYS A 40 1.14 1.82 -8.19
C LYS A 40 2.06 2.04 -9.40
N ASP A 41 3.37 2.05 -9.20
CA ASP A 41 4.35 2.27 -10.27
C ASP A 41 4.50 1.01 -11.17
N THR A 42 4.13 -0.18 -10.70
CA THR A 42 4.11 -1.43 -11.49
C THR A 42 2.79 -1.73 -12.22
N GLU A 43 1.65 -1.17 -11.80
CA GLU A 43 0.34 -1.33 -12.49
C GLU A 43 0.00 -0.20 -13.47
N TYR A 44 0.90 0.77 -13.67
CA TYR A 44 0.77 1.86 -14.64
C TYR A 44 1.81 1.71 -15.76
N ASP A 45 1.68 0.64 -16.55
CA ASP A 45 2.12 0.57 -17.94
C ASP A 45 0.99 -0.05 -18.78
#